data_AF-A0A935NX57-F1
#
_entry.id   AF-A0A935NX57-F1
#
_cell.length_a   1.000
_cell.length_b   1.000
_cell.length_c   1.000
_cell.angle_alpha   90.00
_cell.angle_beta   90.00
_cell.angle_gamma   90.00
#
_symmetry.space_group_name_H-M   'P 1'
#
loop_
_entity.id
_entity.type
_entity.pdbx_description
1 polymer ?
#
loop_
_entity_poly.entity_id
_entity_poly.type
_entity_poly.pdbx_seq_one_letter_code
_entity_poly.pdbx_strand_id
1 'polypeptide(L)'
;MRIDILERLARQLRETIVGVSEDLELTADEAGVLELVDLVSGSSGLVFEQTLPASTNLAPLEVVFDGMIARSSGRHPPRILTEHGLRHIDDLLETCQDIGRHGTPVRIQMASGEYPPFYSWPSEVWTDGRPAPLYALPTLPLVLDSVTLRGAFPPELPPITDTEAGKWVIRFTGHVERLDNRKSEMRIRRDNKLKELNLSEEQFATVDGEDARWKRVLVTALSATPNWDGVVEVLRVVPATEDVEVEATPTNEAAQQIQPLLKRIADFADLPARWDSYSAEPIKIGAINAAKAFLVLAASELRARNMVMTLPFAAPVSRGSVQLEWENGDKYLEIELFGERWLDYMRSVDNDAAEGETNRDKALDLVVWFHQRGER
;
A
#
# COMPACT_ATOMS: atom_id res chain seq x y z
N MET A 1 -2.89 -15.82 5.96
CA MET A 1 -4.03 -16.69 6.30
C MET A 1 -4.03 -17.85 5.32
N ARG A 2 -4.32 -19.09 5.74
CA ARG A 2 -4.37 -20.21 4.78
C ARG A 2 -5.58 -20.06 3.86
N ILE A 3 -5.44 -20.43 2.58
CA ILE A 3 -6.48 -20.24 1.57
C ILE A 3 -7.77 -21.01 1.89
N ASP A 4 -7.66 -22.21 2.47
CA ASP A 4 -8.80 -23.04 2.88
C ASP A 4 -9.66 -22.40 3.99
N ILE A 5 -9.03 -21.61 4.86
CA ILE A 5 -9.73 -20.84 5.91
C ILE A 5 -10.53 -19.70 5.27
N LEU A 6 -9.92 -19.00 4.31
CA LEU A 6 -10.56 -17.91 3.55
C LEU A 6 -11.75 -18.41 2.73
N GLU A 7 -11.58 -19.52 1.99
CA GLU A 7 -12.64 -20.14 1.22
C GLU A 7 -13.81 -20.59 2.09
N ARG A 8 -13.51 -21.16 3.28
CA ARG A 8 -14.55 -21.55 4.24
C ARG A 8 -15.33 -20.33 4.75
N LEU A 9 -14.64 -19.25 5.11
CA LEU A 9 -15.27 -18.01 5.56
C LEU A 9 -16.10 -17.36 4.45
N ALA A 10 -15.56 -17.28 3.23
CA ALA A 10 -16.23 -16.72 2.07
C ALA A 10 -17.52 -17.47 1.73
N ARG A 11 -17.47 -18.81 1.76
CA ARG A 11 -18.65 -19.66 1.56
C ARG A 11 -19.71 -19.41 2.62
N GLN A 12 -19.33 -19.41 3.90
CA GLN A 12 -20.28 -19.18 4.98
C GLN A 12 -20.91 -17.79 4.89
N LEU A 13 -20.11 -16.75 4.61
CA LEU A 13 -20.61 -15.40 4.44
C LEU A 13 -21.58 -15.30 3.25
N ARG A 14 -21.31 -16.01 2.14
CA ARG A 14 -22.21 -16.07 0.99
C ARG A 14 -23.54 -16.73 1.34
N GLU A 15 -23.54 -17.84 2.06
CA GLU A 15 -24.76 -18.51 2.54
C GLU A 15 -25.57 -17.58 3.44
N THR A 16 -24.90 -16.85 4.34
CA THR A 16 -25.55 -15.88 5.21
C THR A 16 -26.14 -14.69 4.47
N ILE A 17 -25.45 -14.16 3.45
CA ILE A 17 -25.97 -13.10 2.57
C ILE A 17 -27.25 -13.58 1.87
N VAL A 18 -27.28 -14.82 1.36
CA VAL A 18 -28.48 -15.39 0.71
C VAL A 18 -29.63 -15.50 1.70
N GLY A 19 -29.40 -16.06 2.90
CA GLY A 19 -30.43 -16.19 3.93
C GLY A 19 -31.01 -14.85 4.39
N VAL A 20 -30.17 -13.82 4.49
CA VAL A 20 -30.63 -12.45 4.82
C VAL A 20 -31.32 -11.77 3.62
N SER A 21 -30.90 -12.06 2.40
CA SER A 21 -31.54 -11.55 1.18
C SER A 21 -32.97 -12.05 1.04
N GLU A 22 -33.24 -13.30 1.42
CA GLU A 22 -34.59 -13.86 1.48
C GLU A 22 -35.48 -13.12 2.49
N ASP A 23 -34.94 -12.78 3.67
CA ASP A 23 -35.65 -11.98 4.69
C ASP A 23 -35.93 -10.54 4.21
N LEU A 24 -35.11 -10.03 3.27
CA LEU A 24 -35.27 -8.73 2.61
C LEU A 24 -36.16 -8.79 1.36
N GLU A 25 -36.73 -9.97 1.04
CA GLU A 25 -37.53 -10.22 -0.17
C GLU A 25 -36.78 -9.89 -1.48
N LEU A 26 -35.46 -10.04 -1.50
CA LEU A 26 -34.63 -9.83 -2.68
C LEU A 26 -34.62 -11.08 -3.57
N THR A 27 -34.61 -10.86 -4.88
CA THR A 27 -34.35 -11.92 -5.86
C THR A 27 -32.88 -12.36 -5.83
N ALA A 28 -32.57 -13.51 -6.42
CA ALA A 28 -31.20 -14.02 -6.49
C ALA A 28 -30.21 -13.04 -7.15
N ASP A 29 -30.67 -12.29 -8.17
CA ASP A 29 -29.84 -11.29 -8.86
C ASP A 29 -29.63 -10.01 -8.01
N GLU A 30 -30.53 -9.74 -7.07
CA GLU A 30 -30.49 -8.58 -6.17
C GLU A 30 -29.73 -8.88 -4.87
N ALA A 31 -29.54 -10.15 -4.49
CA ALA A 31 -28.83 -10.56 -3.27
C ALA A 31 -27.33 -10.15 -3.28
N GLY A 32 -26.79 -9.90 -4.46
CA GLY A 32 -25.39 -9.55 -4.69
C GLY A 32 -24.47 -10.78 -4.75
N VAL A 33 -23.30 -10.58 -5.34
CA VAL A 33 -22.27 -11.62 -5.53
C VAL A 33 -21.09 -11.31 -4.62
N LEU A 34 -20.71 -12.27 -3.79
CA LEU A 34 -19.51 -12.21 -2.96
C LEU A 34 -18.41 -13.06 -3.60
N GLU A 35 -17.34 -12.44 -4.09
CA GLU A 35 -16.21 -13.12 -4.74
C GLU A 35 -14.94 -13.04 -3.88
N LEU A 36 -14.21 -14.15 -3.79
CA LEU A 36 -12.84 -14.14 -3.27
C LEU A 36 -11.94 -13.73 -4.42
N VAL A 37 -11.22 -12.62 -4.26
CA VAL A 37 -10.30 -12.09 -5.25
C VAL A 37 -8.87 -12.18 -4.74
N ASP A 38 -7.94 -12.51 -5.61
CA ASP A 38 -6.52 -12.32 -5.33
C ASP A 38 -6.18 -10.84 -5.50
N LEU A 39 -5.58 -10.26 -4.47
CA LEU A 39 -5.10 -8.88 -4.47
C LEU A 39 -3.64 -8.85 -4.93
N VAL A 40 -3.26 -7.76 -5.58
CA VAL A 40 -1.86 -7.48 -5.92
C VAL A 40 -1.06 -7.44 -4.61
N SER A 41 0.03 -8.22 -4.51
CA SER A 41 0.88 -8.54 -3.33
C SER A 41 0.74 -9.97 -2.77
N GLY A 42 -0.13 -10.81 -3.33
CA GLY A 42 -0.33 -12.19 -2.82
C GLY A 42 -1.18 -12.25 -1.55
N SER A 43 -1.93 -11.17 -1.27
CA SER A 43 -3.05 -11.18 -0.34
C SER A 43 -4.34 -11.57 -1.07
N SER A 44 -5.37 -11.96 -0.33
CA SER A 44 -6.69 -12.24 -0.89
C SER A 44 -7.75 -11.39 -0.18
N GLY A 45 -8.73 -10.91 -0.91
CA GLY A 45 -9.83 -10.07 -0.43
C GLY A 45 -11.19 -10.66 -0.81
N LEU A 46 -12.25 -10.13 -0.20
CA LEU A 46 -13.62 -10.42 -0.59
C LEU A 46 -14.25 -9.17 -1.20
N VAL A 47 -14.79 -9.29 -2.40
CA VAL A 47 -15.54 -8.23 -3.09
C VAL A 47 -17.01 -8.60 -3.05
N PHE A 48 -17.86 -7.67 -2.60
CA PHE A 48 -19.31 -7.81 -2.63
C PHE A 48 -19.89 -6.79 -3.60
N GLU A 49 -20.48 -7.27 -4.68
CA GLU A 49 -21.17 -6.43 -5.66
C GLU A 49 -22.67 -6.68 -5.59
N GLN A 50 -23.46 -5.63 -5.48
CA GLN A 50 -24.90 -5.73 -5.40
C GLN A 50 -25.57 -4.71 -6.32
N THR A 51 -26.62 -5.16 -7.01
CA THR A 51 -27.55 -4.27 -7.71
C THR A 51 -28.82 -4.16 -6.88
N LEU A 52 -29.01 -3.02 -6.21
CA LEU A 52 -30.22 -2.76 -5.43
C LEU A 52 -31.33 -2.15 -6.30
N PRO A 53 -32.59 -2.62 -6.14
CA PRO A 53 -33.75 -1.91 -6.68
C PRO A 53 -33.85 -0.52 -6.05
N ALA A 54 -34.38 0.45 -6.80
CA ALA A 54 -34.59 1.81 -6.28
C ALA A 54 -35.51 1.88 -5.05
N SER A 55 -36.26 0.81 -4.75
CA SER A 55 -37.15 0.69 -3.59
C SER A 55 -36.47 0.15 -2.32
N THR A 56 -35.26 -0.41 -2.42
CA THR A 56 -34.61 -1.09 -1.31
C THR A 56 -33.32 -0.38 -0.92
N ASN A 57 -33.30 0.17 0.29
CA ASN A 57 -32.15 0.93 0.81
C ASN A 57 -31.21 0.10 1.70
N LEU A 58 -31.45 -1.21 1.85
CA LEU A 58 -30.69 -2.06 2.75
C LEU A 58 -29.89 -3.08 1.94
N ALA A 59 -28.57 -3.02 2.08
CA ALA A 59 -27.68 -4.06 1.56
C ALA A 59 -27.73 -5.28 2.51
N PRO A 60 -27.96 -6.51 2.02
CA PRO A 60 -27.93 -7.73 2.82
C PRO A 60 -26.66 -7.84 3.65
N LEU A 61 -25.51 -7.52 3.06
CA LEU A 61 -24.22 -7.57 3.76
C LEU A 61 -24.18 -6.65 4.99
N GLU A 62 -24.79 -5.47 4.92
CA GLU A 62 -24.91 -4.55 6.06
C GLU A 62 -25.79 -5.15 7.16
N VAL A 63 -26.94 -5.71 6.77
CA VAL A 63 -27.87 -6.37 7.70
C VAL A 63 -27.24 -7.60 8.36
N VAL A 64 -26.41 -8.37 7.62
CA VAL A 64 -25.61 -9.48 8.16
C VAL A 64 -24.68 -8.96 9.27
N PHE A 65 -23.89 -7.91 9.00
CA PHE A 65 -22.95 -7.38 9.98
C PHE A 65 -23.66 -6.79 11.20
N ASP A 66 -24.75 -6.05 11.01
CA ASP A 66 -25.58 -5.54 12.11
C ASP A 66 -26.13 -6.68 12.97
N GLY A 67 -26.60 -7.75 12.32
CA GLY A 67 -27.04 -8.97 12.99
C GLY A 67 -25.93 -9.61 13.82
N MET A 68 -24.74 -9.79 13.26
CA MET A 68 -23.58 -10.34 13.96
C MET A 68 -23.17 -9.49 15.18
N ILE A 69 -23.14 -8.17 15.03
CA ILE A 69 -22.83 -7.24 16.12
C ILE A 69 -23.92 -7.31 17.19
N ALA A 70 -25.19 -7.36 16.80
CA ALA A 70 -26.29 -7.48 17.76
C ALA A 70 -26.18 -8.78 18.57
N ARG A 71 -26.00 -9.93 17.91
CA ARG A 71 -25.87 -11.24 18.57
C ARG A 71 -24.67 -11.32 19.51
N SER A 72 -23.49 -10.89 19.05
CA SER A 72 -22.26 -10.89 19.86
C SER A 72 -22.33 -9.96 21.08
N SER A 73 -23.11 -8.88 20.99
CA SER A 73 -23.29 -7.92 22.09
C SER A 73 -24.52 -8.19 22.98
N GLY A 74 -25.27 -9.27 22.73
CA GLY A 74 -26.53 -9.56 23.44
C GLY A 74 -27.65 -8.54 23.17
N ARG A 75 -27.57 -7.77 22.09
CA ARG A 75 -28.63 -6.83 21.66
C ARG A 75 -29.65 -7.56 20.79
N HIS A 76 -30.85 -6.98 20.67
CA HIS A 76 -31.84 -7.49 19.73
C HIS A 76 -31.39 -7.25 18.28
N PRO A 77 -31.43 -8.27 17.41
CA PRO A 77 -31.08 -8.11 16.00
C PRO A 77 -32.12 -7.24 15.26
N PRO A 78 -31.79 -6.73 14.06
CA PRO A 78 -32.74 -6.02 13.19
C PRO A 78 -34.07 -6.77 13.08
N ARG A 79 -35.20 -6.07 13.28
CA ARG A 79 -36.54 -6.68 13.25
C ARG A 79 -36.92 -7.29 11.90
N ILE A 80 -36.19 -6.92 10.85
CA ILE A 80 -36.37 -7.43 9.49
C ILE A 80 -35.86 -8.88 9.35
N LEU A 81 -34.96 -9.31 10.23
CA LEU A 81 -34.44 -10.67 10.22
C LEU A 81 -35.45 -11.64 10.85
N THR A 82 -35.76 -12.70 10.13
CA THR A 82 -36.55 -13.83 10.65
C THR A 82 -35.64 -14.83 11.37
N GLU A 83 -36.23 -15.84 11.99
CA GLU A 83 -35.49 -17.00 12.53
C GLU A 83 -34.66 -17.73 11.45
N HIS A 84 -34.96 -17.54 10.17
CA HIS A 84 -34.14 -18.08 9.09
C HIS A 84 -32.82 -17.30 8.95
N GLY A 85 -32.85 -15.99 8.70
CA GLY A 85 -31.65 -15.16 8.59
C GLY A 85 -30.80 -15.16 9.87
N LEU A 86 -31.42 -15.20 11.05
CA LEU A 86 -30.71 -15.28 12.32
C LEU A 86 -29.89 -16.55 12.49
N ARG A 87 -30.40 -17.72 12.03
CA ARG A 87 -29.63 -18.97 12.07
C ARG A 87 -28.37 -18.89 11.21
N HIS A 88 -28.47 -18.33 10.00
CA HIS A 88 -27.31 -18.15 9.15
C HIS A 88 -26.26 -17.19 9.74
N ILE A 89 -26.70 -16.16 10.49
CA ILE A 89 -25.80 -15.25 11.22
C ILE A 89 -25.10 -16.00 12.35
N ASP A 90 -25.79 -16.87 13.07
CA ASP A 90 -25.19 -17.69 14.13
C ASP A 90 -24.15 -18.67 13.57
N ASP A 91 -24.45 -19.34 12.46
CA ASP A 91 -23.53 -20.27 11.78
C ASP A 91 -22.25 -19.54 11.31
N LEU A 92 -22.38 -18.30 10.84
CA LEU A 92 -21.25 -17.44 10.49
C LEU A 92 -20.43 -17.03 11.72
N LEU A 93 -21.09 -16.67 12.84
CA LEU A 93 -20.41 -16.38 14.09
C LEU A 93 -19.65 -17.60 14.63
N GLU A 94 -20.25 -18.80 14.56
CA GLU A 94 -19.59 -20.04 14.94
C GLU A 94 -18.36 -20.32 14.07
N THR A 95 -18.48 -20.11 12.75
CA THR A 95 -17.35 -20.24 11.82
C THR A 95 -16.22 -19.26 12.16
N CYS A 96 -16.54 -18.00 12.45
CA CYS A 96 -15.55 -17.00 12.88
C CYS A 96 -14.85 -17.40 14.19
N GLN A 97 -15.61 -17.94 15.16
CA GLN A 97 -15.05 -18.42 16.43
C GLN A 97 -14.13 -19.63 16.23
N ASP A 98 -14.54 -20.58 15.39
CA ASP A 98 -13.76 -21.77 15.07
C ASP A 98 -12.42 -21.40 14.41
N ILE A 99 -12.45 -20.50 13.43
CA ILE A 99 -11.25 -19.94 12.79
C ILE A 99 -10.35 -19.23 13.82
N GLY A 100 -10.95 -18.49 14.75
CA GLY A 100 -10.26 -17.86 15.89
C GLY A 100 -9.54 -18.86 16.79
N ARG A 101 -10.17 -20.00 17.12
CA ARG A 101 -9.54 -21.09 17.91
C ARG A 101 -8.32 -21.71 17.22
N HIS A 102 -8.26 -21.64 15.89
CA HIS A 102 -7.11 -22.06 15.09
C HIS A 102 -6.03 -20.98 14.91
N GLY A 103 -6.09 -19.91 15.71
CA GLY A 103 -5.04 -18.88 15.78
C GLY A 103 -5.16 -17.77 14.74
N THR A 104 -6.31 -17.65 14.05
CA THR A 104 -6.59 -16.55 13.12
C THR A 104 -7.86 -15.81 13.57
N PRO A 105 -7.76 -14.76 14.40
CA PRO A 105 -8.94 -14.04 14.85
C PRO A 105 -9.62 -13.31 13.67
N VAL A 106 -10.94 -13.42 13.58
CA VAL A 106 -11.76 -12.70 12.60
C VAL A 106 -12.35 -11.48 13.29
N ARG A 107 -12.07 -10.29 12.75
CA ARG A 107 -12.60 -9.02 13.26
C ARG A 107 -13.44 -8.36 12.17
N ILE A 108 -14.64 -7.93 12.52
CA ILE A 108 -15.45 -7.06 11.68
C ILE A 108 -15.11 -5.63 12.08
N GLN A 109 -14.56 -4.86 11.14
CA GLN A 109 -14.33 -3.44 11.33
C GLN A 109 -15.06 -2.68 10.23
N MET A 110 -16.08 -1.91 10.63
CA MET A 110 -16.63 -0.87 9.78
C MET A 110 -15.56 0.20 9.64
N ALA A 111 -15.12 0.49 8.42
CA ALA A 111 -14.23 1.62 8.20
C ALA A 111 -15.01 2.90 8.58
N SER A 112 -14.43 3.72 9.46
CA SER A 112 -15.04 4.96 9.90
C SER A 112 -15.09 5.99 8.77
N GLY A 113 -16.16 5.98 7.98
CA GLY A 113 -16.64 7.16 7.27
C GLY A 113 -17.54 7.97 8.21
N GLU A 114 -17.42 9.30 8.22
CA GLU A 114 -18.32 10.16 9.00
C GLU A 114 -19.78 10.00 8.51
N TYR A 115 -20.61 9.29 9.27
CA TYR A 115 -22.07 9.26 9.07
C TYR A 115 -22.74 10.48 9.74
N PRO A 116 -23.96 10.87 9.30
CA PRO A 116 -24.73 11.94 9.95
C PRO A 116 -25.02 11.60 11.43
N PRO A 117 -25.12 12.61 12.32
CA PRO A 117 -25.08 12.45 13.78
C PRO A 117 -26.29 11.78 14.45
N PHE A 118 -27.16 11.08 13.72
CA PHE A 118 -28.43 10.57 14.25
C PHE A 118 -28.44 9.09 14.67
N TYR A 119 -27.34 8.35 14.48
CA TYR A 119 -27.21 7.00 15.01
C TYR A 119 -25.94 6.87 15.84
N SER A 120 -26.12 6.78 17.17
CA SER A 120 -25.06 6.32 18.05
C SER A 120 -24.96 4.78 17.97
N TRP A 121 -23.74 4.26 17.73
CA TRP A 121 -23.18 2.91 17.97
C TRP A 121 -22.94 1.97 16.75
N PRO A 122 -21.95 1.01 16.81
CA PRO A 122 -21.11 0.60 17.96
C PRO A 122 -19.59 0.40 17.77
N SER A 123 -18.97 0.25 18.95
CA SER A 123 -17.65 -0.22 19.38
C SER A 123 -17.20 -1.60 18.89
N GLU A 124 -15.88 -1.80 18.89
CA GLU A 124 -15.12 -3.03 18.58
C GLU A 124 -15.67 -4.29 19.28
N VAL A 125 -15.88 -5.38 18.54
CA VAL A 125 -16.18 -6.69 19.10
C VAL A 125 -14.90 -7.53 19.12
N TRP A 126 -14.50 -7.98 20.30
CA TRP A 126 -13.30 -8.79 20.52
C TRP A 126 -13.67 -10.26 20.71
N THR A 127 -13.00 -11.15 19.98
CA THR A 127 -12.87 -12.55 20.37
C THR A 127 -11.40 -12.78 20.72
N ASP A 128 -11.12 -12.84 22.02
CA ASP A 128 -9.84 -13.17 22.68
C ASP A 128 -8.54 -12.72 21.97
N GLY A 129 -8.12 -11.49 22.27
CA GLY A 129 -6.74 -11.20 22.68
C GLY A 129 -5.59 -11.51 21.72
N ARG A 130 -5.65 -11.02 20.47
CA ARG A 130 -4.55 -10.46 19.61
C ARG A 130 -5.12 -10.17 18.20
N PRO A 131 -4.66 -9.15 17.43
CA PRO A 131 -5.42 -8.66 16.27
C PRO A 131 -5.02 -9.26 14.91
N ALA A 132 -6.04 -9.51 14.06
CA ALA A 132 -5.99 -9.43 12.60
C ALA A 132 -7.33 -8.86 12.09
N PRO A 133 -7.36 -7.75 11.33
CA PRO A 133 -8.62 -7.16 10.86
C PRO A 133 -9.12 -7.75 9.52
N LEU A 134 -10.43 -8.00 9.43
CA LEU A 134 -11.18 -8.13 8.17
C LEU A 134 -11.89 -6.79 7.94
N TYR A 135 -11.67 -6.15 6.79
CA TYR A 135 -12.31 -4.87 6.44
C TYR A 135 -13.47 -5.12 5.48
N ALA A 136 -14.61 -4.46 5.71
CA ALA A 136 -15.69 -4.33 4.75
C ALA A 136 -15.95 -2.84 4.50
N LEU A 137 -16.02 -2.43 3.23
CA LEU A 137 -16.30 -1.06 2.81
C LEU A 137 -17.61 -1.04 2.02
N PRO A 138 -18.63 -0.27 2.43
CA PRO A 138 -19.74 0.08 1.55
C PRO A 138 -19.32 1.22 0.61
N THR A 139 -19.82 1.18 -0.62
CA THR A 139 -19.49 2.09 -1.73
C THR A 139 -20.17 3.47 -1.62
N LEU A 140 -19.50 4.50 -2.19
CA LEU A 140 -20.00 5.82 -2.69
C LEU A 140 -19.95 7.07 -1.73
N PRO A 141 -20.00 8.34 -2.25
CA PRO A 141 -18.83 9.24 -2.32
C PRO A 141 -18.96 10.62 -1.60
N LEU A 142 -17.83 11.35 -1.57
CA LEU A 142 -17.59 12.82 -1.47
C LEU A 142 -17.19 13.49 -0.13
N VAL A 143 -16.12 14.31 -0.27
CA VAL A 143 -15.71 15.61 0.32
C VAL A 143 -15.91 15.85 1.83
N LEU A 144 -14.80 16.14 2.52
CA LEU A 144 -14.81 16.84 3.81
C LEU A 144 -13.75 17.95 3.92
N ASP A 145 -14.25 19.09 4.39
CA ASP A 145 -13.56 20.31 4.78
C ASP A 145 -13.32 20.31 6.31
N SER A 146 -12.30 21.05 6.74
CA SER A 146 -11.68 21.00 8.07
C SER A 146 -12.54 21.51 9.25
N VAL A 147 -12.42 20.85 10.41
CA VAL A 147 -12.74 21.44 11.74
C VAL A 147 -11.60 21.19 12.74
N THR A 148 -11.21 22.25 13.45
CA THR A 148 -10.15 22.31 14.46
C THR A 148 -10.70 22.03 15.86
N LEU A 149 -9.95 21.29 16.69
CA LEU A 149 -10.16 21.25 18.14
C LEU A 149 -8.84 21.51 18.88
N ARG A 150 -8.86 22.56 19.70
CA ARG A 150 -7.81 22.97 20.65
C ARG A 150 -7.99 22.23 21.98
N GLY A 151 -6.89 21.84 22.62
CA GLY A 151 -6.88 21.44 24.03
C GLY A 151 -5.49 21.08 24.59
N ALA A 152 -4.91 22.03 25.33
CA ALA A 152 -3.90 21.97 26.39
C ALA A 152 -2.64 21.04 26.29
N PHE A 153 -1.46 21.68 26.20
CA PHE A 153 -0.12 21.07 26.35
C PHE A 153 0.42 21.16 27.80
N PRO A 154 1.19 20.17 28.30
CA PRO A 154 2.12 20.30 29.41
C PRO A 154 3.54 20.70 28.89
N PRO A 155 4.55 20.95 29.76
CA PRO A 155 5.55 21.99 29.55
C PRO A 155 6.63 21.66 28.51
N GLU A 156 7.15 22.75 27.95
CA GLU A 156 8.07 22.89 26.82
C GLU A 156 9.23 21.87 26.81
N LEU A 157 9.17 20.94 25.86
CA LEU A 157 10.37 20.36 25.29
C LEU A 157 11.03 21.40 24.38
N PRO A 158 12.38 21.46 24.32
CA PRO A 158 13.08 22.44 23.49
C PRO A 158 12.66 22.30 22.02
N PRO A 159 12.65 23.41 21.25
CA PRO A 159 12.27 23.36 19.85
C PRO A 159 13.23 22.44 19.10
N ILE A 160 12.69 21.36 18.55
CA ILE A 160 13.40 20.53 17.58
C ILE A 160 13.54 21.40 16.32
N THR A 161 14.74 21.96 16.14
CA THR A 161 15.13 22.68 14.93
C THR A 161 15.35 21.65 13.80
N ASP A 162 14.49 21.72 12.78
CA ASP A 162 14.58 21.09 11.46
C ASP A 162 14.77 19.55 11.32
N THR A 163 13.74 18.95 10.69
CA THR A 163 13.77 17.81 9.74
C THR A 163 13.86 16.36 10.24
N GLU A 164 12.72 15.81 10.70
CA GLU A 164 12.38 14.39 10.41
C GLU A 164 11.34 14.32 9.28
N ALA A 165 11.69 14.86 8.11
CA ALA A 165 10.87 14.69 6.91
C ALA A 165 11.00 13.25 6.38
N GLY A 166 9.93 12.68 5.80
CA GLY A 166 9.97 11.34 5.17
C GLY A 166 9.76 10.15 6.13
N LYS A 167 8.80 10.27 7.06
CA LYS A 167 8.40 9.18 7.98
C LYS A 167 7.60 8.04 7.32
N TRP A 168 7.21 8.24 6.07
CA TRP A 168 6.41 7.29 5.32
C TRP A 168 6.88 7.27 3.87
N VAL A 169 6.93 6.07 3.30
CA VAL A 169 6.87 5.91 1.86
C VAL A 169 5.40 5.70 1.56
N ILE A 170 4.83 6.60 0.77
CA ILE A 170 3.45 6.45 0.34
C ILE A 170 3.38 6.19 -1.15
N ARG A 171 2.35 5.44 -1.54
CA ARG A 171 2.04 5.14 -2.92
C ARG A 171 0.55 5.37 -3.14
N PHE A 172 0.20 6.13 -4.17
CA PHE A 172 -1.20 6.51 -4.42
C PHE A 172 -1.42 6.87 -5.88
N THR A 173 -2.64 6.70 -6.37
CA THR A 173 -3.06 7.23 -7.67
C THR A 173 -3.69 8.61 -7.57
N GLY A 174 -3.56 9.40 -8.62
CA GLY A 174 -4.30 10.65 -8.76
C GLY A 174 -4.36 11.12 -10.20
N HIS A 175 -5.26 12.06 -10.47
CA HIS A 175 -5.45 12.65 -11.79
C HIS A 175 -4.61 13.91 -11.96
N VAL A 176 -3.81 13.97 -13.03
CA VAL A 176 -3.03 15.17 -13.35
C VAL A 176 -3.96 16.25 -13.89
N GLU A 177 -4.13 17.34 -13.13
CA GLU A 177 -5.00 18.47 -13.46
C GLU A 177 -4.26 19.61 -14.15
N ARG A 178 -2.96 19.75 -13.89
CA ARG A 178 -2.12 20.78 -14.50
C ARG A 178 -0.64 20.43 -14.35
N LEU A 179 0.14 20.79 -15.36
CA LEU A 179 1.60 20.82 -15.32
C LEU A 179 2.09 22.27 -15.48
N ASP A 180 3.04 22.68 -14.65
CA ASP A 180 3.75 23.95 -14.80
C ASP A 180 5.20 23.69 -15.20
N ASN A 181 5.48 23.81 -16.50
CA ASN A 181 6.80 23.57 -17.08
C ASN A 181 7.87 24.54 -16.56
N ARG A 182 7.50 25.73 -16.08
CA ARG A 182 8.49 26.69 -15.57
C ARG A 182 9.01 26.32 -14.19
N LYS A 183 8.20 25.60 -13.42
CA LYS A 183 8.50 25.23 -12.04
C LYS A 183 8.79 23.74 -11.87
N SER A 184 8.66 22.95 -12.94
CA SER A 184 8.64 21.49 -12.87
C SER A 184 7.63 20.98 -11.82
N GLU A 185 6.44 21.58 -11.80
CA GLU A 185 5.40 21.30 -10.81
C GLU A 185 4.22 20.57 -11.45
N MET A 186 3.65 19.61 -10.73
CA MET A 186 2.44 18.89 -11.10
C MET A 186 1.33 19.12 -10.07
N ARG A 187 0.16 19.56 -10.53
CA ARG A 187 -1.07 19.56 -9.73
C ARG A 187 -1.82 18.26 -9.97
N ILE A 188 -2.00 17.51 -8.89
CA ILE A 188 -2.71 16.23 -8.90
C ILE A 188 -3.97 16.33 -8.05
N ARG A 189 -5.08 15.78 -8.54
CA ARG A 189 -6.35 15.66 -7.83
C ARG A 189 -6.59 14.23 -7.38
N ARG A 190 -6.98 14.07 -6.12
CA ARG A 190 -7.43 12.80 -5.52
C ARG A 190 -8.49 13.13 -4.46
N ASP A 191 -9.59 12.38 -4.41
CA ASP A 191 -10.64 12.53 -3.40
C ASP A 191 -11.18 13.97 -3.27
N ASN A 192 -11.29 14.68 -4.40
CA ASN A 192 -11.65 16.10 -4.52
C ASN A 192 -10.66 17.10 -3.90
N LYS A 193 -9.54 16.63 -3.36
CA LYS A 193 -8.43 17.47 -2.93
C LYS A 193 -7.42 17.64 -4.05
N LEU A 194 -6.79 18.80 -4.09
CA LEU A 194 -5.77 19.15 -5.08
C LEU A 194 -4.46 19.45 -4.36
N LYS A 195 -3.37 18.89 -4.84
CA LYS A 195 -2.02 19.11 -4.29
C LYS A 195 -1.06 19.46 -5.39
N GLU A 196 -0.14 20.37 -5.07
CA GLU A 196 1.03 20.68 -5.89
C GLU A 196 2.20 19.80 -5.44
N LEU A 197 2.79 19.10 -6.41
CA LEU A 197 3.96 18.23 -6.22
C LEU A 197 5.10 18.76 -7.08
N ASN A 198 6.25 19.00 -6.46
CA ASN A 198 7.47 19.33 -7.19
C ASN A 198 8.05 18.05 -7.80
N LEU A 199 8.40 18.10 -9.08
CA LEU A 199 8.98 17.00 -9.84
C LEU A 199 10.41 17.32 -10.25
N SER A 200 11.25 16.28 -10.37
CA SER A 200 12.50 16.39 -11.13
C SER A 200 12.22 16.59 -12.62
N GLU A 201 13.22 17.02 -13.40
CA GLU A 201 13.10 17.17 -14.85
C GLU A 201 12.67 15.86 -15.54
N GLU A 202 13.22 14.73 -15.10
CA GLU A 202 12.91 13.39 -15.65
C GLU A 202 11.49 12.93 -15.27
N GLN A 203 11.07 13.15 -14.03
CA GLN A 203 9.71 12.89 -13.58
C GLN A 203 8.71 13.76 -14.35
N PHE A 204 9.03 15.05 -14.53
CA PHE A 204 8.20 15.97 -15.30
C PHE A 204 8.08 15.52 -16.76
N ALA A 205 9.18 15.15 -17.41
CA ALA A 205 9.17 14.63 -18.78
C ALA A 205 8.35 13.34 -18.90
N THR A 206 8.38 12.48 -17.87
CA THR A 206 7.54 11.28 -17.81
C THR A 206 6.06 11.62 -17.72
N VAL A 207 5.67 12.67 -16.98
CA VAL A 207 4.26 13.11 -16.88
C VAL A 207 3.82 13.93 -18.10
N ASP A 208 4.70 14.71 -18.71
CA ASP A 208 4.38 15.52 -19.89
C ASP A 208 4.31 14.71 -21.19
N GLY A 209 4.86 13.49 -21.19
CA GLY A 209 4.73 12.55 -22.31
C GLY A 209 3.26 12.25 -22.65
N GLU A 210 2.97 11.98 -23.93
CA GLU A 210 1.61 11.76 -24.46
C GLU A 210 0.80 10.72 -23.68
N ASP A 211 1.50 9.77 -23.03
CA ASP A 211 0.87 8.71 -22.26
C ASP A 211 0.49 9.05 -20.82
N ALA A 212 0.99 10.14 -20.25
CA ALA A 212 0.74 10.54 -18.87
C ALA A 212 0.04 11.89 -18.74
N ARG A 213 0.19 12.75 -19.75
CA ARG A 213 -0.35 14.11 -19.73
C ARG A 213 -1.87 14.06 -19.74
N TRP A 214 -2.49 14.56 -18.67
CA TRP A 214 -3.95 14.50 -18.42
C TRP A 214 -4.50 13.11 -18.08
N LYS A 215 -3.63 12.14 -17.79
CA LYS A 215 -4.03 10.80 -17.36
C LYS A 215 -3.87 10.63 -15.86
N ARG A 216 -4.31 9.47 -15.37
CA ARG A 216 -4.04 9.01 -14.01
C ARG A 216 -2.57 8.65 -13.89
N VAL A 217 -1.96 9.06 -12.80
CA VAL A 217 -0.57 8.71 -12.48
C VAL A 217 -0.51 8.00 -11.13
N LEU A 218 0.39 7.03 -11.05
CA LEU A 218 0.81 6.39 -9.81
C LEU A 218 2.00 7.17 -9.27
N VAL A 219 1.84 7.74 -8.08
CA VAL A 219 2.87 8.51 -7.39
C VAL A 219 3.42 7.66 -6.27
N THR A 220 4.75 7.55 -6.19
CA THR A 220 5.47 7.08 -4.99
C THR A 220 6.22 8.26 -4.42
N ALA A 221 6.07 8.51 -3.13
CA ALA A 221 6.61 9.70 -2.49
C ALA A 221 7.05 9.44 -1.05
N LEU A 222 8.03 10.22 -0.57
CA LEU A 222 8.27 10.38 0.85
C LEU A 222 7.23 11.34 1.42
N SER A 223 6.66 10.99 2.56
CA SER A 223 5.65 11.79 3.25
C SER A 223 5.98 11.93 4.73
N ALA A 224 5.67 13.10 5.29
CA ALA A 224 5.75 13.34 6.73
C ALA A 224 4.63 12.62 7.50
N THR A 225 3.56 12.19 6.81
CA THR A 225 2.38 11.55 7.38
C THR A 225 2.02 10.30 6.56
N PRO A 226 1.19 9.37 7.06
CA PRO A 226 0.71 8.27 6.22
C PRO A 226 -0.25 8.72 5.10
N ASN A 227 -0.58 10.01 5.03
CA ASN A 227 -1.46 10.56 4.00
C ASN A 227 -0.68 11.27 2.90
N TRP A 228 -1.28 11.34 1.71
CA TRP A 228 -0.70 12.02 0.55
C TRP A 228 -0.65 13.55 0.66
N ASP A 229 -1.46 14.13 1.55
CA ASP A 229 -1.36 15.55 1.89
C ASP A 229 0.01 15.90 2.53
N GLY A 230 0.70 14.92 3.10
CA GLY A 230 2.01 15.07 3.74
C GLY A 230 3.21 14.84 2.82
N VAL A 231 3.02 14.68 1.50
CA VAL A 231 4.13 14.47 0.55
C VAL A 231 5.18 15.57 0.70
N VAL A 232 6.42 15.13 0.91
CA VAL A 232 7.62 15.97 1.01
C VAL A 232 8.41 15.89 -0.30
N GLU A 233 8.61 14.68 -0.83
CA GLU A 233 9.44 14.44 -2.01
C GLU A 233 8.79 13.38 -2.90
N VAL A 234 8.61 13.66 -4.18
CA VAL A 234 8.17 12.65 -5.15
C VAL A 234 9.38 11.81 -5.55
N LEU A 235 9.29 10.51 -5.29
CA LEU A 235 10.32 9.54 -5.65
C LEU A 235 10.11 9.02 -7.07
N ARG A 236 8.86 8.78 -7.46
CA ARG A 236 8.49 8.24 -8.76
C ARG A 236 7.10 8.70 -9.16
N VAL A 237 6.92 8.97 -10.45
CA VAL A 237 5.61 9.16 -11.07
C VAL A 237 5.57 8.42 -12.40
N VAL A 238 4.52 7.63 -12.62
CA VAL A 238 4.31 6.87 -13.87
C VAL A 238 2.83 6.86 -14.23
N PRO A 239 2.45 6.66 -15.52
CA PRO A 239 1.07 6.37 -15.86
C PRO A 239 0.50 5.24 -14.98
N ALA A 240 -0.67 5.46 -14.40
CA ALA A 240 -1.33 4.44 -13.61
C ALA A 240 -2.07 3.45 -14.53
N THR A 241 -1.83 2.16 -14.33
CA THR A 241 -2.59 1.07 -14.98
C THR A 241 -3.75 0.57 -14.10
N GLU A 242 -3.75 0.91 -12.82
CA GLU A 242 -4.72 0.49 -11.81
C GLU A 242 -5.01 1.65 -10.83
N ASP A 243 -6.02 1.52 -9.96
CA ASP A 243 -6.23 2.43 -8.84
C ASP A 243 -5.50 1.92 -7.62
N VAL A 244 -4.63 2.77 -7.06
CA VAL A 244 -3.92 2.47 -5.82
C VAL A 244 -4.46 3.43 -4.78
N GLU A 245 -5.13 2.87 -3.78
CA GLU A 245 -5.45 3.60 -2.55
C GLU A 245 -4.17 4.14 -1.90
N VAL A 246 -4.29 5.08 -0.97
CA VAL A 246 -3.08 5.59 -0.28
C VAL A 246 -2.49 4.47 0.56
N GLU A 247 -1.48 3.80 0.04
CA GLU A 247 -0.67 2.83 0.75
C GLU A 247 0.45 3.56 1.46
N ALA A 248 0.56 3.39 2.78
CA ALA A 248 1.57 4.06 3.59
C ALA A 248 2.43 3.06 4.34
N THR A 249 3.71 3.00 3.99
CA THR A 249 4.70 2.16 4.65
C THR A 249 5.52 3.04 5.61
N PRO A 250 5.48 2.79 6.93
CA PRO A 250 6.27 3.57 7.88
C PRO A 250 7.76 3.33 7.63
N THR A 251 8.54 4.41 7.61
CA THR A 251 10.00 4.34 7.44
C THR A 251 10.75 4.00 8.72
N ASN A 252 10.05 3.80 9.84
CA ASN A 252 10.60 3.93 11.19
C ASN A 252 11.54 2.82 11.67
N GLU A 253 11.74 1.72 10.93
CA GLU A 253 12.88 0.80 11.15
C GLU A 253 13.64 0.54 9.85
N ALA A 254 12.95 0.05 8.82
CA ALA A 254 13.58 -0.27 7.55
C ALA A 254 14.23 0.96 6.90
N ALA A 255 13.58 2.13 6.95
CA ALA A 255 14.22 3.31 6.40
C ALA A 255 15.23 3.96 7.35
N GLN A 256 15.11 3.83 8.67
CA GLN A 256 16.22 4.17 9.57
C GLN A 256 17.48 3.36 9.23
N GLN A 257 17.31 2.09 8.86
CA GLN A 257 18.42 1.23 8.40
C GLN A 257 18.99 1.67 7.05
N ILE A 258 18.17 2.12 6.08
CA ILE A 258 18.69 2.58 4.78
C ILE A 258 19.20 4.03 4.77
N GLN A 259 18.88 4.87 5.77
CA GLN A 259 19.27 6.29 5.79
C GLN A 259 20.78 6.52 5.59
N PRO A 260 21.69 5.80 6.28
CA PRO A 260 23.13 5.95 6.04
C PRO A 260 23.53 5.64 4.59
N LEU A 261 22.86 4.66 3.97
CA LEU A 261 23.09 4.28 2.59
C LEU A 261 22.55 5.31 1.59
N LEU A 262 21.36 5.86 1.85
CA LEU A 262 20.80 6.97 1.04
C LEU A 262 21.70 8.20 1.08
N LYS A 263 22.25 8.52 2.26
CA LYS A 263 23.23 9.60 2.41
C LYS A 263 24.50 9.33 1.61
N ARG A 264 25.07 8.14 1.75
CA ARG A 264 26.25 7.73 0.97
C ARG A 264 26.04 7.88 -0.54
N ILE A 265 24.87 7.49 -1.05
CA ILE A 265 24.54 7.63 -2.47
C ILE A 265 24.41 9.11 -2.87
N ALA A 266 23.84 9.95 -2.01
CA ALA A 266 23.77 11.40 -2.25
C ALA A 266 25.17 12.05 -2.30
N ASP A 267 26.08 11.62 -1.43
CA ASP A 267 27.48 12.11 -1.38
C ASP A 267 28.25 11.80 -2.70
N PHE A 268 27.74 10.89 -3.56
CA PHE A 268 28.33 10.66 -4.89
C PHE A 268 28.22 11.87 -5.84
N ALA A 269 27.30 12.79 -5.59
CA ALA A 269 27.16 14.03 -6.36
C ALA A 269 28.38 14.96 -6.22
N ASP A 270 29.10 14.85 -5.10
CA ASP A 270 30.27 15.68 -4.79
C ASP A 270 31.58 15.10 -5.37
N LEU A 271 31.53 13.92 -5.98
CA LEU A 271 32.70 13.31 -6.60
C LEU A 271 33.12 14.13 -7.84
N PRO A 272 34.38 14.61 -7.90
CA PRO A 272 34.86 15.32 -9.07
C PRO A 272 34.99 14.36 -10.26
N ALA A 273 35.12 14.93 -11.46
CA ALA A 273 35.58 14.14 -12.61
C ALA A 273 36.93 13.48 -12.28
N ARG A 274 37.14 12.24 -12.74
CA ARG A 274 38.32 11.41 -12.44
C ARG A 274 38.50 11.14 -10.94
N TRP A 275 37.41 10.97 -10.19
CA TRP A 275 37.46 10.57 -8.78
C TRP A 275 38.21 9.24 -8.56
N ASP A 276 38.29 8.40 -9.58
CA ASP A 276 39.06 7.16 -9.61
C ASP A 276 40.54 7.35 -10.01
N SER A 277 41.00 8.60 -10.22
CA SER A 277 42.31 8.97 -10.78
C SER A 277 42.54 8.60 -12.26
N TYR A 278 41.55 8.02 -12.94
CA TYR A 278 41.62 7.64 -14.35
C TYR A 278 40.69 8.53 -15.19
N SER A 279 39.63 7.94 -15.71
CA SER A 279 38.70 8.56 -16.65
C SER A 279 37.27 8.52 -16.16
N ALA A 280 37.04 8.36 -14.84
CA ALA A 280 35.67 8.35 -14.33
C ALA A 280 34.94 9.66 -14.67
N GLU A 281 33.73 9.49 -15.20
CA GLU A 281 32.76 10.56 -15.33
C GLU A 281 32.21 10.95 -13.95
N PRO A 282 31.81 12.22 -13.76
CA PRO A 282 30.97 12.58 -12.62
C PRO A 282 29.71 11.70 -12.56
N ILE A 283 29.28 11.36 -11.35
CA ILE A 283 28.07 10.55 -11.19
C ILE A 283 26.86 11.38 -11.59
N LYS A 284 26.05 10.83 -12.49
CA LYS A 284 24.87 11.49 -13.06
C LYS A 284 23.81 11.62 -11.97
N ILE A 285 23.21 12.81 -11.84
CA ILE A 285 22.17 13.06 -10.85
C ILE A 285 20.95 12.12 -11.02
N GLY A 286 20.63 11.76 -12.27
CA GLY A 286 19.59 10.77 -12.56
C GLY A 286 19.89 9.38 -12.00
N ALA A 287 21.16 8.93 -12.05
CA ALA A 287 21.60 7.66 -11.46
C ALA A 287 21.49 7.68 -9.92
N ILE A 288 21.89 8.79 -9.28
CA ILE A 288 21.77 8.99 -7.82
C ILE A 288 20.31 8.89 -7.39
N ASN A 289 19.43 9.63 -8.08
CA ASN A 289 18.00 9.63 -7.77
C ASN A 289 17.37 8.26 -8.02
N ALA A 290 17.73 7.60 -9.12
CA ALA A 290 17.26 6.25 -9.43
C ALA A 290 17.68 5.23 -8.36
N ALA A 291 18.93 5.27 -7.90
CA ALA A 291 19.44 4.35 -6.86
C ALA A 291 18.74 4.57 -5.52
N LYS A 292 18.57 5.83 -5.10
CA LYS A 292 17.80 6.16 -3.88
C LYS A 292 16.36 5.65 -3.96
N ALA A 293 15.67 5.96 -5.06
CA ALA A 293 14.29 5.51 -5.26
C ALA A 293 14.18 3.98 -5.31
N PHE A 294 15.13 3.31 -5.98
CA PHE A 294 15.17 1.86 -6.05
C PHE A 294 15.36 1.21 -4.67
N LEU A 295 16.27 1.72 -3.83
CA LEU A 295 16.46 1.21 -2.48
C LEU A 295 15.20 1.31 -1.61
N VAL A 296 14.50 2.43 -1.71
CA VAL A 296 13.24 2.64 -0.98
C VAL A 296 12.17 1.65 -1.46
N LEU A 297 12.06 1.45 -2.77
CA LEU A 297 11.13 0.47 -3.36
C LEU A 297 11.49 -0.96 -2.97
N ALA A 298 12.78 -1.33 -3.04
CA ALA A 298 13.28 -2.63 -2.65
C ALA A 298 12.99 -2.94 -1.16
N ALA A 299 13.22 -1.98 -0.28
CA ALA A 299 12.90 -2.11 1.14
C ALA A 299 11.40 -2.31 1.38
N SER A 300 10.56 -1.55 0.67
CA SER A 300 9.10 -1.69 0.75
C SER A 300 8.63 -3.05 0.23
N GLU A 301 9.16 -3.50 -0.90
CA GLU A 301 8.82 -4.78 -1.52
C GLU A 301 9.19 -5.97 -0.61
N LEU A 302 10.38 -5.97 -0.04
CA LEU A 302 10.81 -7.01 0.90
C LEU A 302 9.94 -7.01 2.15
N ARG A 303 9.60 -5.83 2.69
CA ARG A 303 8.75 -5.73 3.88
C ARG A 303 7.33 -6.23 3.61
N ALA A 304 6.75 -5.93 2.45
CA ALA A 304 5.46 -6.47 2.04
C ALA A 304 5.43 -8.01 2.04
N ARG A 305 6.59 -8.64 1.80
CA ARG A 305 6.78 -10.10 1.82
C ARG A 305 7.27 -10.65 3.17
N ASN A 306 7.22 -9.86 4.24
CA ASN A 306 7.75 -10.20 5.57
C ASN A 306 9.24 -10.59 5.56
N MET A 307 10.02 -10.02 4.63
CA MET A 307 11.47 -10.20 4.56
C MET A 307 12.20 -9.01 5.18
N VAL A 308 13.36 -9.27 5.77
CA VAL A 308 14.27 -8.23 6.27
C VAL A 308 15.30 -7.95 5.19
N MET A 309 15.47 -6.68 4.83
CA MET A 309 16.44 -6.27 3.83
C MET A 309 17.86 -6.35 4.39
N THR A 310 18.71 -7.14 3.73
CA THR A 310 20.15 -6.99 3.78
C THR A 310 20.51 -5.73 2.99
N LEU A 311 21.15 -4.77 3.65
CA LEU A 311 21.58 -3.54 3.00
C LEU A 311 22.66 -3.85 1.96
N PRO A 312 22.55 -3.36 0.71
CA PRO A 312 23.63 -3.49 -0.23
C PRO A 312 24.77 -2.53 0.12
N PHE A 313 25.93 -2.85 -0.41
CA PHE A 313 26.97 -1.85 -0.61
C PHE A 313 26.61 -0.97 -1.80
N ALA A 314 26.78 0.35 -1.66
CA ALA A 314 26.62 1.29 -2.78
C ALA A 314 27.99 1.79 -3.25
N ALA A 315 28.22 1.74 -4.55
CA ALA A 315 29.45 2.19 -5.20
C ALA A 315 29.16 3.17 -6.35
N PRO A 316 29.98 4.22 -6.52
CA PRO A 316 30.01 4.98 -7.77
C PRO A 316 30.70 4.16 -8.86
N VAL A 317 30.22 4.23 -10.11
CA VAL A 317 30.84 3.56 -11.25
C VAL A 317 31.44 4.57 -12.20
N SER A 318 32.60 4.24 -12.81
CA SER A 318 33.37 5.16 -13.66
C SER A 318 32.59 5.72 -14.86
N ARG A 319 31.51 5.07 -15.28
CA ARG A 319 30.60 5.52 -16.36
C ARG A 319 29.49 6.49 -15.92
N GLY A 320 29.58 7.00 -14.69
CA GLY A 320 28.67 8.01 -14.14
C GLY A 320 27.39 7.44 -13.53
N SER A 321 27.35 6.14 -13.22
CA SER A 321 26.21 5.40 -12.66
C SER A 321 26.43 5.03 -11.19
N VAL A 322 25.41 4.45 -10.56
CA VAL A 322 25.46 3.96 -9.18
C VAL A 322 25.20 2.46 -9.17
N GLN A 323 26.07 1.71 -8.52
CA GLN A 323 25.97 0.26 -8.37
C GLN A 323 25.57 -0.10 -6.93
N LEU A 324 24.66 -1.06 -6.81
CA LEU A 324 24.20 -1.65 -5.55
C LEU A 324 24.57 -3.14 -5.55
N GLU A 325 25.34 -3.57 -4.55
CA GLU A 325 25.86 -4.92 -4.44
C GLU A 325 25.36 -5.59 -3.16
N TRP A 326 24.77 -6.77 -3.30
CA TRP A 326 24.41 -7.64 -2.20
C TRP A 326 25.27 -8.90 -2.25
N GLU A 327 25.81 -9.30 -1.10
CA GLU A 327 26.58 -10.53 -0.96
C GLU A 327 26.10 -11.29 0.29
N ASN A 328 25.80 -12.58 0.13
CA ASN A 328 25.38 -13.45 1.23
C ASN A 328 25.79 -14.90 0.95
N GLY A 329 26.97 -15.28 1.42
CA GLY A 329 27.49 -16.64 1.25
C GLY A 329 27.82 -16.95 -0.21
N ASP A 330 27.06 -17.86 -0.81
CA ASP A 330 27.18 -18.26 -2.22
C ASP A 330 26.39 -17.36 -3.18
N LYS A 331 25.49 -16.51 -2.66
CA LYS A 331 24.69 -15.58 -3.47
C LYS A 331 25.36 -14.22 -3.60
N TYR A 332 25.39 -13.72 -4.84
CA TYR A 332 25.75 -12.36 -5.17
C TYR A 332 24.68 -11.75 -6.08
N LEU A 333 24.34 -10.47 -5.84
CA LEU A 333 23.48 -9.67 -6.70
C LEU A 333 24.08 -8.29 -6.85
N GLU A 334 24.16 -7.83 -8.09
CA GLU A 334 24.57 -6.50 -8.47
C GLU A 334 23.47 -5.88 -9.31
N ILE A 335 23.10 -4.64 -8.99
CA ILE A 335 22.18 -3.82 -9.78
C ILE A 335 22.89 -2.49 -10.03
N GLU A 336 23.12 -2.16 -11.30
CA GLU A 336 23.70 -0.89 -11.69
C GLU A 336 22.66 0.01 -12.33
N LEU A 337 22.54 1.24 -11.81
CA LEU A 337 21.54 2.22 -12.21
C LEU A 337 22.21 3.39 -12.94
N PHE A 338 21.82 3.60 -14.19
CA PHE A 338 22.29 4.72 -15.01
C PHE A 338 21.33 5.92 -15.02
N GLY A 339 20.09 5.69 -14.60
CA GLY A 339 18.94 6.60 -14.63
C GLY A 339 17.67 5.83 -14.27
N GLU A 340 16.47 6.40 -14.44
CA GLU A 340 15.25 5.70 -13.98
C GLU A 340 14.89 4.45 -14.78
N ARG A 341 15.30 4.38 -16.05
CA ARG A 341 14.81 3.35 -17.00
C ARG A 341 15.81 2.27 -17.35
N TRP A 342 17.11 2.52 -17.18
CA TRP A 342 18.18 1.64 -17.65
C TRP A 342 18.91 1.07 -16.44
N LEU A 343 18.85 -0.24 -16.30
CA LEU A 343 19.52 -0.99 -15.25
C LEU A 343 20.26 -2.16 -15.87
N ASP A 344 21.50 -2.38 -15.45
CA ASP A 344 22.20 -3.64 -15.65
C ASP A 344 22.09 -4.47 -14.37
N TYR A 345 22.12 -5.78 -14.51
CA TYR A 345 22.25 -6.67 -13.37
C TYR A 345 23.31 -7.74 -13.61
N MET A 346 23.87 -8.22 -12.52
CA MET A 346 24.59 -9.49 -12.44
C MET A 346 24.10 -10.24 -11.21
N ARG A 347 23.72 -11.50 -11.36
CA ARG A 347 23.47 -12.40 -10.24
C ARG A 347 24.39 -13.60 -10.35
N SER A 348 24.80 -14.13 -9.21
CA SER A 348 25.42 -15.46 -9.18
C SER A 348 25.02 -16.24 -7.92
N VAL A 349 24.99 -17.56 -8.08
CA VAL A 349 24.85 -18.52 -6.99
C VAL A 349 25.70 -19.75 -7.32
N ASP A 350 26.65 -20.07 -6.45
CA ASP A 350 27.64 -21.14 -6.68
C ASP A 350 28.42 -20.96 -8.01
N ASN A 351 28.04 -21.73 -9.04
CA ASN A 351 28.63 -21.69 -10.38
C ASN A 351 27.63 -21.24 -11.46
N ASP A 352 26.40 -20.87 -11.09
CA ASP A 352 25.41 -20.26 -11.99
C ASP A 352 25.55 -18.74 -11.92
N ALA A 353 25.82 -18.11 -13.06
CA ALA A 353 25.87 -16.66 -13.19
C ALA A 353 24.98 -16.22 -14.34
N ALA A 354 24.25 -15.12 -14.14
CA ALA A 354 23.46 -14.48 -15.17
C ALA A 354 23.63 -12.96 -15.08
N GLU A 355 23.84 -12.34 -16.23
CA GLU A 355 23.99 -10.90 -16.37
C GLU A 355 23.14 -10.39 -17.54
N GLY A 356 22.84 -9.09 -17.54
CA GLY A 356 22.23 -8.43 -18.68
C GLY A 356 21.52 -7.13 -18.32
N GLU A 357 20.90 -6.53 -19.32
CA GLU A 357 20.02 -5.39 -19.13
C GLU A 357 18.68 -5.83 -18.53
N THR A 358 18.09 -4.99 -17.69
CA THR A 358 16.80 -5.26 -17.07
C THR A 358 15.99 -4.00 -16.81
N ASN A 359 14.71 -4.21 -16.47
CA ASN A 359 13.83 -3.15 -16.01
C ASN A 359 13.71 -3.17 -14.48
N ARG A 360 13.10 -2.12 -13.94
CA ARG A 360 12.94 -1.96 -12.49
C ARG A 360 12.18 -3.11 -11.83
N ASP A 361 11.10 -3.59 -12.45
CA ASP A 361 10.25 -4.62 -11.85
C ASP A 361 11.02 -5.94 -11.73
N LYS A 362 11.74 -6.32 -12.78
CA LYS A 362 12.62 -7.49 -12.75
C LYS A 362 13.80 -7.32 -11.78
N ALA A 363 14.34 -6.11 -11.64
CA ALA A 363 15.36 -5.82 -10.62
C ALA A 363 14.80 -5.97 -9.18
N LEU A 364 13.54 -5.60 -8.93
CA LEU A 364 12.89 -5.85 -7.65
C LEU A 364 12.69 -7.35 -7.40
N ASP A 365 12.29 -8.12 -8.42
CA ASP A 365 12.21 -9.58 -8.33
C ASP A 365 13.57 -10.20 -7.99
N LEU A 366 14.67 -9.67 -8.56
CA LEU A 366 16.03 -10.12 -8.25
C LEU A 366 16.41 -9.83 -6.79
N VAL A 367 16.04 -8.67 -6.27
CA VAL A 367 16.24 -8.36 -4.84
C VAL A 367 15.45 -9.33 -3.96
N VAL A 368 14.20 -9.65 -4.31
CA VAL A 368 13.40 -10.66 -3.58
C VAL A 368 14.08 -12.04 -3.66
N TRP A 369 14.53 -12.48 -4.84
CA TRP A 369 15.26 -13.73 -5.03
C TRP A 369 16.52 -13.84 -4.16
N PHE A 370 17.27 -12.74 -4.03
CA PHE A 370 18.47 -12.69 -3.18
C PHE A 370 18.11 -12.98 -1.71
N HIS A 371 17.01 -12.42 -1.21
CA HIS A 371 16.57 -12.53 0.19
C HIS A 371 15.78 -13.80 0.51
N GLN A 372 15.27 -14.51 -0.50
CA GLN A 372 14.65 -15.81 -0.30
C GLN A 372 15.67 -16.80 0.28
N ARG A 373 15.33 -17.42 1.41
CA ARG A 373 16.12 -18.53 1.96
C ARG A 373 16.09 -19.67 0.95
N GLY A 374 17.25 -20.12 0.50
CA GLY A 374 17.32 -21.37 -0.25
C GLY A 374 16.83 -22.51 0.63
N GLU A 375 15.89 -23.31 0.16
CA GLU A 375 15.65 -24.65 0.69
C GLU A 375 16.92 -25.46 0.39
N ARG A 376 17.89 -25.42 1.31
CA ARG A 376 19.09 -26.26 1.23
C ARG A 376 18.78 -27.68 1.71
#